data_AF-A0A1F6G815-F1
#
_entry.id   AF-A0A1F6G815-F1
#
_cell.length_a   1.000
_cell.length_b   1.000
_cell.length_c   1.000
_cell.angle_alpha   90.00
_cell.angle_beta   90.00
_cell.angle_gamma   90.00
#
_symmetry.space_group_name_H-M   'P 1'
#
loop_
_entity.id
_entity.type
_entity.pdbx_description
1 polymer ?
#
loop_
_entity_poly.entity_id
_entity_poly.type
_entity_poly.pdbx_seq_one_letter_code
_entity_poly.pdbx_strand_id
1 'polypeptide(L)' 'MAPNYLLELYQLIEARLKEIEVSLPTASTLPHLKGRQQLLLEFQAFLTANYHPKLPKKLRH' A
#
# COMPACT_ATOMS: atom_id res chain seq x y z
N MET A 1 -1.09 3.62 24.39
CA MET A 1 -1.04 3.96 22.95
C MET A 1 -0.80 2.67 22.20
N ALA A 2 -1.83 2.03 21.67
CA ALA A 2 -1.61 1.02 20.63
C ALA A 2 -1.44 1.83 19.34
N PRO A 3 -0.24 1.88 18.74
CA PRO A 3 -0.10 2.47 17.42
C PRO A 3 -1.06 1.71 16.52
N ASN A 4 -1.83 2.43 15.71
CA ASN A 4 -2.75 1.79 14.80
C ASN A 4 -1.94 1.23 13.62
N TYR A 5 -1.16 0.17 13.89
CA TYR A 5 -0.22 -0.46 12.96
C TYR A 5 -0.88 -0.78 11.61
N LEU A 6 -2.19 -1.05 11.62
CA LEU A 6 -2.95 -1.27 10.40
C LEU A 6 -3.09 0.01 9.56
N LEU A 7 -3.38 1.16 10.18
CA LEU A 7 -3.40 2.45 9.50
C LEU A 7 -2.00 2.83 8.99
N GLU A 8 -0.97 2.63 9.81
CA GLU A 8 0.43 2.88 9.42
C GLU A 8 0.84 2.01 8.21
N LEU A 9 0.36 0.76 8.15
CA LEU A 9 0.55 -0.12 7.00
C LEU A 9 -0.14 0.41 5.73
N TYR A 10 -1.39 0.87 5.81
CA TYR A 10 -2.06 1.49 4.66
C TYR A 10 -1.31 2.74 4.17
N GLN A 11 -0.90 3.62 5.09
CA GLN A 11 -0.14 4.83 4.76
C GLN A 11 1.21 4.49 4.12
N LEU A 12 1.90 3.46 4.62
CA LEU A 12 3.16 3.01 4.06
C LEU A 12 2.97 2.47 2.64
N ILE A 13 1.92 1.67 2.39
CA ILE A 13 1.61 1.15 1.04
C ILE A 13 1.35 2.31 0.07
N GLU A 14 0.53 3.28 0.46
CA GLU A 14 0.26 4.46 -0.36
C GLU A 14 1.52 5.28 -0.65
N ALA A 15 2.39 5.49 0.35
CA ALA A 15 3.65 6.18 0.18
C ALA A 15 4.56 5.45 -0.83
N ARG A 16 4.65 4.12 -0.74
CA ARG A 16 5.44 3.31 -1.68
C ARG A 16 4.86 3.29 -3.09
N LEU A 17 3.54 3.30 -3.24
CA LEU A 17 2.90 3.41 -4.55
C LEU A 17 3.20 4.77 -5.20
N LYS A 18 3.11 5.86 -4.43
CA LYS A 18 3.48 7.21 -4.90
C LYS A 18 4.97 7.29 -5.28
N GLU A 19 5.86 6.69 -4.50
CA GLU A 19 7.29 6.63 -4.86
C GLU A 19 7.52 5.95 -6.22
N ILE A 20 6.75 4.90 -6.54
CA ILE A 20 6.86 4.20 -7.82
C ILE A 20 6.34 5.07 -8.98
N GLU A 21 5.24 5.79 -8.79
CA GLU A 21 4.68 6.69 -9.81
C GLU A 21 5.61 7.87 -10.15
N VAL A 22 6.29 8.41 -9.13
CA VAL A 22 7.18 9.58 -9.29
C VAL A 22 8.60 9.18 -9.75
N SER A 23 8.95 7.89 -9.63
CA SER A 23 10.24 7.38 -10.11
C SER A 23 10.29 7.42 -11.64
N LEU A 24 11.32 8.04 -12.22
CA LEU A 24 11.59 7.98 -13.67
C LEU A 24 12.10 6.58 -14.03
N PRO A 25 11.27 5.70 -14.62
CA PRO A 25 11.66 4.32 -14.82
C PRO A 25 12.58 4.21 -16.04
N THR A 26 13.69 3.49 -15.88
CA THR A 26 14.50 3.04 -17.02
C THR A 26 13.90 1.76 -17.62
N ALA A 27 14.21 1.43 -18.87
CA ALA A 27 13.68 0.22 -19.53
C ALA A 27 13.98 -1.07 -18.75
N SER A 28 15.11 -1.12 -18.03
CA SER A 28 15.50 -2.26 -17.19
C SER A 28 14.78 -2.32 -15.84
N THR A 29 14.36 -1.18 -15.29
CA THR A 29 13.69 -1.11 -13.97
C THR A 29 12.17 -1.17 -14.07
N LEU A 30 11.62 -0.87 -15.26
CA LEU A 30 10.17 -0.87 -15.50
C LEU A 30 9.47 -2.20 -15.13
N PRO A 31 9.97 -3.40 -15.48
CA PRO A 31 9.32 -4.65 -15.10
C PRO A 31 9.31 -4.87 -13.58
N HIS A 32 10.40 -4.51 -12.89
CA HIS A 32 10.51 -4.63 -11.44
C HIS A 32 9.57 -3.65 -10.72
N LEU A 33 9.49 -2.40 -11.20
CA LEU A 33 8.56 -1.40 -10.66
C LEU A 33 7.10 -1.83 -10.85
N LYS A 34 6.75 -2.38 -12.01
CA LYS A 34 5.42 -2.96 -12.26
C LYS A 34 5.12 -4.12 -11.32
N GLY A 35 6.04 -5.08 -11.18
CA GLY A 35 5.85 -6.21 -10.27
C GLY A 35 5.70 -5.78 -8.81
N ARG A 36 6.50 -4.80 -8.37
CA ARG A 36 6.42 -4.23 -7.03
C ARG A 36 5.09 -3.50 -6.80
N GLN A 37 4.63 -2.72 -7.77
CA GLN A 37 3.34 -2.04 -7.72
C GLN A 37 2.19 -3.05 -7.60
N GLN A 38 2.22 -4.11 -8.42
CA GLN A 38 1.19 -5.15 -8.38
C GLN A 38 1.14 -5.85 -7.03
N LEU A 39 2.28 -6.24 -6.45
CA LEU A 39 2.37 -6.85 -5.12
C LEU A 39 1.79 -5.94 -4.02
N LEU A 40 2.07 -4.64 -4.08
CA LEU A 40 1.53 -3.68 -3.12
C LEU A 40 0.01 -3.56 -3.22
N LEU A 41 -0.54 -3.56 -4.44
CA LEU A 41 -1.98 -3.53 -4.67
C LEU A 41 -2.66 -4.83 -4.21
N GLU A 42 -2.08 -5.98 -4.50
CA GLU A 42 -2.57 -7.28 -4.03
C GLU A 42 -2.57 -7.36 -2.49
N PHE A 43 -1.50 -6.86 -1.87
CA PHE A 43 -1.42 -6.81 -0.41
C PHE A 43 -2.43 -5.83 0.20
N GLN A 44 -2.64 -4.65 -0.43
CA GLN A 44 -3.68 -3.71 -0.01
C GLN A 44 -5.07 -4.34 -0.12
N ALA A 45 -5.35 -5.07 -1.20
CA ALA A 45 -6.61 -5.80 -1.37
C ALA A 45 -6.80 -6.87 -0.29
N PHE A 46 -5.76 -7.63 0.02
CA PHE A 46 -5.76 -8.60 1.13
C PHE A 46 -6.05 -7.93 2.48
N LEU A 47 -5.37 -6.82 2.79
CA LEU A 47 -5.61 -6.05 4.02
C LEU A 47 -7.05 -5.54 4.07
N THR A 48 -7.56 -5.07 2.94
CA THR A 48 -8.91 -4.52 2.84
C THR A 48 -9.96 -5.60 3.12
N ALA A 49 -9.83 -6.76 2.49
CA ALA A 49 -10.76 -7.87 2.65
C ALA A 49 -10.78 -8.44 4.09
N ASN A 50 -9.62 -8.49 4.75
CA ASN A 50 -9.48 -9.23 6.01
C ASN A 50 -9.45 -8.35 7.28
N TYR A 51 -9.07 -7.07 7.14
CA TYR A 51 -8.75 -6.21 8.28
C TYR A 51 -9.42 -4.83 8.20
N HIS A 52 -9.92 -4.38 7.05
CA HIS A 52 -10.66 -3.11 6.97
C HIS A 52 -11.89 -3.04 7.90
N PRO A 53 -12.68 -4.11 8.09
CA PRO A 53 -13.79 -4.09 9.07
C PRO A 53 -13.32 -3.90 10.52
N LYS A 54 -12.07 -4.27 10.82
CA LYS A 54 -11.44 -4.15 12.14
C LYS A 54 -10.88 -2.74 12.40
N LEU A 55 -10.83 -1.88 11.39
CA LEU A 55 -10.47 -0.48 11.58
C LEU A 55 -11.54 0.24 12.42
N PRO A 56 -11.14 1.10 13.38
CA PRO A 56 -12.05 2.00 14.06
C PRO A 56 -12.88 2.78 13.04
N LYS A 57 -14.20 2.95 13.26
CA LYS A 57 -15.10 3.67 12.32
C LYS A 57 -14.57 5.04 11.90
N LYS A 58 -13.86 5.74 12.81
CA LYS A 58 -13.25 7.05 12.57
C LYS A 58 -12.15 7.03 11.48
N LEU A 59 -11.65 5.87 11.10
CA LEU A 59 -10.51 5.67 10.20
C LEU A 59 -10.86 4.86 8.95
N ARG A 60 -12.16 4.67 8.67
CA ARG A 60 -12.67 3.98 7.47
C ARG A 60 -13.06 4.94 6.34
N HIS A 61 -12.85 6.24 6.52
CA HIS A 61 -13.30 7.31 5.61
C HIS A 61 -12.11 7.95 4.92
#